data_AF-A0A914MNM4-F1
#
_entry.id   AF-A0A914MNM4-F1
#
_cell.length_a   1.000
_cell.length_b   1.000
_cell.length_c   1.000
_cell.angle_alpha   90.00
_cell.angle_beta   90.00
_cell.angle_gamma   90.00
#
_symmetry.space_group_name_H-M   'P 1'
#
loop_
_entity.id
_entity.type
_entity.pdbx_description
1 polymer ?
#
loop_
_entity_poly.entity_id
_entity_poly.type
_entity_poly.pdbx_seq_one_letter_code
_entity_poly.pdbx_strand_id
1 'polypeptide(L)'
;MQRMGFVNKGKTRVIVHNGLPVEGEEFIRTKAIQTNGKMLLVLDDLMVGMNQNLLDTIFTKGSHNWKMSVILITQHLFSKELKIARNNSHYLLLMRNPAGALQIRTLASHLFPSRSKYFLEAYSDATKDNFGYLLVDIHPSTPELLRLRTHIYRDDENKTIVYIPK
;
A
#
# COMPACT_ATOMS: atom_id res chain seq x y z
N MET A 1 22.28 -5.79 -7.70
CA MET A 1 22.21 -6.08 -9.15
C MET A 1 20.96 -5.40 -9.72
N GLN A 2 21.09 -4.64 -10.81
CA GLN A 2 19.97 -3.94 -11.47
C GLN A 2 19.58 -4.69 -12.74
N ARG A 3 18.27 -4.84 -12.98
CA ARG A 3 17.71 -5.37 -14.22
C ARG A 3 16.76 -4.34 -14.81
N MET A 4 16.70 -4.29 -16.13
CA MET A 4 15.81 -3.37 -16.86
C MET A 4 15.07 -4.13 -17.95
N GLY A 5 13.82 -3.74 -18.18
CA GLY A 5 13.00 -4.32 -19.23
C GLY A 5 11.76 -3.48 -19.49
N PHE A 6 10.82 -4.08 -20.22
CA PHE A 6 9.54 -3.47 -20.53
C PHE A 6 8.41 -4.47 -20.32
N VAL A 7 7.26 -3.99 -19.83
CA VAL A 7 6.00 -4.73 -19.74
C VAL A 7 4.96 -4.11 -20.67
N ASN A 8 3.80 -4.76 -20.79
CA ASN A 8 2.70 -4.30 -21.65
C ASN A 8 3.14 -4.09 -23.12
N LYS A 9 3.73 -5.13 -23.73
CA LYS A 9 4.22 -5.13 -25.12
C LYS A 9 5.18 -3.96 -25.42
N GLY A 10 6.09 -3.66 -24.50
CA GLY A 10 7.10 -2.61 -24.71
C GLY A 10 6.70 -1.20 -24.26
N LYS A 11 5.46 -0.99 -23.77
CA LYS A 11 4.95 0.35 -23.46
C LYS A 11 5.43 0.92 -22.14
N THR A 12 5.65 0.07 -21.14
CA THR A 12 5.99 0.51 -19.79
C THR A 12 7.38 0.01 -19.41
N ARG A 13 8.31 0.94 -19.20
CA ARG A 13 9.66 0.61 -18.72
C ARG A 13 9.60 0.17 -17.26
N VAL A 14 10.30 -0.92 -16.95
CA VAL A 14 10.44 -1.45 -15.59
C VAL A 14 11.92 -1.53 -15.24
N ILE A 15 12.26 -1.08 -14.04
CA ILE A 15 13.60 -1.16 -13.47
C ILE A 15 13.48 -1.93 -12.15
N VAL A 16 14.21 -3.03 -12.03
CA VAL A 16 14.20 -3.88 -10.84
C VAL A 16 15.57 -3.79 -10.18
N HIS A 17 15.57 -3.48 -8.89
CA HIS A 17 16.76 -3.46 -8.06
C HIS A 17 16.65 -4.57 -7.00
N ASN A 18 17.72 -5.33 -6.81
CA ASN A 18 17.87 -6.15 -5.62
C ASN A 18 18.51 -5.30 -4.53
N GLY A 19 17.77 -5.03 -3.46
CA GLY A 19 18.12 -4.03 -2.47
C GLY A 19 17.78 -2.61 -2.91
N LEU A 20 18.13 -1.63 -2.06
CA LEU A 20 18.07 -0.22 -2.43
C LEU A 20 19.11 0.10 -3.53
N PRO A 21 18.79 1.00 -4.47
CA PRO A 21 19.79 1.53 -5.40
C PRO A 21 20.91 2.23 -4.60
N VAL A 22 22.14 2.19 -5.12
CA VAL A 22 23.33 2.73 -4.42
C VAL A 22 23.17 4.23 -4.15
N GLU A 23 22.60 5.00 -5.09
CA GLU A 23 22.34 6.43 -4.86
C GLU A 23 21.03 6.71 -4.08
N GLY A 24 20.34 5.66 -3.63
CA GLY A 24 19.20 5.71 -2.70
C GLY A 24 18.12 6.70 -3.11
N GLU A 25 17.96 7.76 -2.31
CA GLU A 25 16.97 8.82 -2.52
C GLU A 25 17.15 9.56 -3.85
N GLU A 26 18.39 9.93 -4.19
CA GLU A 26 18.65 10.79 -5.35
C GLU A 26 18.37 10.05 -6.66
N PHE A 27 18.60 8.73 -6.70
CA PHE A 27 18.19 7.89 -7.81
C PHE A 27 16.67 7.95 -8.01
N ILE A 28 15.91 7.72 -6.94
CA ILE A 28 14.43 7.70 -6.97
C ILE A 28 13.90 9.06 -7.41
N ARG A 29 14.41 10.14 -6.82
CA ARG A 29 14.05 11.52 -7.15
C ARG A 29 14.32 11.84 -8.62
N THR A 30 15.52 11.52 -9.11
CA THR A 30 15.90 11.76 -10.51
C THR A 30 14.98 11.01 -11.47
N LYS A 31 14.66 9.75 -11.19
CA LYS A 31 13.73 8.96 -12.02
C LYS A 31 12.31 9.52 -11.98
N ALA A 32 11.81 9.89 -10.82
CA ALA A 32 10.48 10.47 -10.68
C ALA A 32 10.34 11.76 -11.50
N ILE A 33 11.33 12.67 -11.41
CA ILE A 33 11.36 13.91 -12.20
C ILE A 33 11.43 13.62 -13.71
N GLN A 34 12.30 12.69 -14.14
CA GLN A 34 12.43 12.31 -15.56
C GLN A 34 11.13 11.74 -16.14
N THR A 35 10.32 11.06 -15.33
CA THR A 35 9.04 10.48 -15.76
C THR A 35 7.87 11.46 -15.71
N ASN A 36 8.09 12.67 -15.19
CA ASN A 36 7.10 13.76 -15.09
C ASN A 36 5.73 13.28 -14.56
N GLY A 37 5.72 12.60 -13.42
CA GLY A 37 4.46 12.18 -12.80
C GLY A 37 4.05 10.73 -13.04
N LYS A 38 4.80 9.97 -13.86
CA LYS A 38 4.40 8.66 -14.37
C LYS A 38 5.19 7.50 -13.76
N MET A 39 5.77 7.70 -12.58
CA MET A 39 6.51 6.68 -11.86
C MET A 39 5.65 6.00 -10.79
N LEU A 40 5.63 4.67 -10.84
CA LEU A 40 5.17 3.81 -9.75
C LEU A 40 6.40 3.17 -9.10
N LEU A 41 6.64 3.48 -7.84
CA LEU A 41 7.66 2.85 -7.03
C LEU A 41 7.03 1.69 -6.27
N VAL A 42 7.53 0.47 -6.47
CA VAL A 42 7.11 -0.73 -5.72
C VAL A 42 8.25 -1.16 -4.81
N LEU A 43 7.98 -1.23 -3.51
CA LEU A 43 8.90 -1.65 -2.47
C LEU A 43 8.42 -3.01 -1.96
N ASP A 44 9.08 -4.08 -2.41
CA ASP A 44 8.75 -5.46 -2.05
C ASP A 44 9.66 -5.96 -0.92
N ASP A 45 9.05 -6.39 0.20
CA ASP A 45 9.65 -7.00 1.40
C ASP A 45 11.06 -6.49 1.79
N LEU A 46 11.28 -5.18 1.68
CA LEU A 46 12.58 -4.54 1.91
C LEU A 46 12.79 -4.11 3.36
N MET A 47 12.08 -4.72 4.31
CA MET A 47 12.21 -4.39 5.74
C MET A 47 13.61 -4.68 6.28
N VAL A 48 14.33 -5.65 5.70
CA VAL A 48 15.72 -5.94 6.08
C VAL A 48 16.66 -5.07 5.25
N GLY A 49 16.99 -3.89 5.77
CA GLY A 49 18.06 -3.04 5.25
C GLY A 49 17.63 -1.71 4.61
N MET A 50 16.34 -1.38 4.60
CA MET A 50 15.91 -0.05 4.20
C MET A 50 16.21 0.98 5.29
N ASN A 51 16.87 2.08 4.92
CA ASN A 51 17.09 3.20 5.82
C ASN A 51 15.72 3.84 6.15
N GLN A 52 15.34 3.89 7.42
CA GLN A 52 14.08 4.47 7.89
C GLN A 52 13.86 5.90 7.33
N ASN A 53 14.93 6.70 7.26
CA ASN A 53 14.86 8.07 6.75
C ASN A 53 14.41 8.10 5.27
N LEU A 54 14.81 7.12 4.47
CA LEU A 54 14.43 7.05 3.06
C LEU A 54 12.94 6.75 2.91
N LEU A 55 12.43 5.78 3.66
CA LEU A 55 11.00 5.43 3.66
C LEU A 55 10.16 6.63 4.10
N ASP A 56 10.58 7.31 5.17
CA ASP A 56 9.92 8.48 5.70
C ASP A 56 9.87 9.61 4.67
N THR A 57 10.99 9.87 3.97
CA THR A 57 11.03 10.86 2.89
C THR A 57 10.08 10.49 1.74
N ILE A 58 10.11 9.24 1.29
CA ILE A 58 9.26 8.75 0.18
C ILE A 58 7.78 8.92 0.51
N PHE A 59 7.36 8.55 1.71
CA PHE A 59 5.95 8.59 2.14
C PHE A 59 5.47 9.95 2.64
N THR A 60 6.34 10.96 2.77
CA THR A 60 5.96 12.32 3.17
C THR A 60 6.09 13.30 2.01
N LYS A 61 7.28 13.83 1.76
CA LYS A 61 7.53 14.86 0.74
C LYS A 61 7.72 14.24 -0.64
N GLY A 62 8.30 13.05 -0.73
CA GLY A 62 8.73 12.43 -1.98
C GLY A 62 7.56 12.13 -2.93
N SER A 63 6.55 11.39 -2.47
CA SER A 63 5.39 11.01 -3.28
C SER A 63 4.68 12.23 -3.90
N HIS A 64 4.40 13.26 -3.09
CA HIS A 64 3.70 14.46 -3.53
C HIS A 64 4.59 15.37 -4.40
N ASN A 65 5.80 15.69 -3.96
CA ASN A 65 6.65 16.66 -4.65
C ASN A 65 7.28 16.10 -5.93
N TRP A 66 7.58 14.80 -5.95
CA TRP A 66 8.15 14.13 -7.13
C TRP A 66 7.08 13.53 -8.04
N LYS A 67 5.79 13.71 -7.69
CA LYS A 67 4.63 13.22 -8.43
C LYS A 67 4.73 11.72 -8.73
N MET A 68 4.95 10.90 -7.71
CA MET A 68 5.04 9.45 -7.87
C MET A 68 4.06 8.73 -6.97
N SER A 69 3.57 7.59 -7.45
CA SER A 69 2.79 6.65 -6.63
C SER A 69 3.73 5.62 -6.01
N VAL A 70 3.42 5.20 -4.79
CA VAL A 70 4.25 4.25 -4.03
C VAL A 70 3.36 3.09 -3.59
N ILE A 71 3.82 1.86 -3.83
CA ILE A 71 3.26 0.64 -3.26
C ILE A 71 4.33 0.04 -2.35
N LEU A 72 3.96 -0.19 -1.10
CA LEU A 72 4.79 -0.91 -0.14
C LEU A 72 4.11 -2.23 0.21
N ILE A 73 4.85 -3.32 0.08
CA ILE A 73 4.42 -4.67 0.42
C ILE A 73 5.16 -5.08 1.70
N THR A 74 4.43 -5.50 2.73
CA THR A 74 4.99 -5.87 4.03
C THR A 74 4.14 -6.93 4.73
N GLN A 75 4.80 -7.79 5.52
CA GLN A 75 4.15 -8.78 6.37
C GLN A 75 3.76 -8.21 7.75
N HIS A 76 4.38 -7.11 8.18
CA HIS A 76 4.25 -6.55 9.53
C HIS A 76 3.81 -5.09 9.50
N LEU A 77 2.51 -4.86 9.64
CA LEU A 77 1.90 -3.53 9.58
C LEU A 77 2.36 -2.59 10.70
N PHE A 78 2.75 -3.11 11.87
CA PHE A 78 3.11 -2.33 13.06
C PHE A 78 4.61 -2.27 13.36
N SER A 79 5.47 -2.56 12.37
CA SER A 79 6.91 -2.28 12.52
C SER A 79 7.14 -0.80 12.78
N LYS A 80 8.14 -0.47 13.61
CA LYS A 80 8.44 0.92 14.01
C LYS A 80 8.79 1.79 12.79
N GLU A 81 9.52 1.20 11.85
CA GLU A 81 9.99 1.83 10.62
C GLU A 81 8.83 2.19 9.70
N LEU A 82 7.69 1.48 9.80
CA LEU A 82 6.53 1.69 8.92
C LEU A 82 5.51 2.68 9.47
N LYS A 83 5.75 3.30 10.64
CA LYS A 83 4.78 4.20 11.27
C LYS A 83 4.41 5.37 10.35
N ILE A 84 5.39 6.03 9.75
CA ILE A 84 5.15 7.19 8.88
C ILE A 84 4.50 6.74 7.56
N ALA A 85 4.99 5.66 6.95
CA ALA A 85 4.39 5.09 5.75
C ALA A 85 2.91 4.74 5.97
N ARG A 86 2.59 4.04 7.07
CA ARG A 86 1.22 3.68 7.43
C ARG A 86 0.33 4.91 7.63
N ASN A 87 0.83 5.94 8.31
CA ASN A 87 0.04 7.14 8.61
C ASN A 87 -0.20 8.04 7.40
N ASN A 88 0.70 8.05 6.41
CA ASN A 88 0.60 8.88 5.20
C ASN A 88 0.09 8.10 3.98
N SER A 89 -0.18 6.80 4.11
CA SER A 89 -0.79 6.01 3.04
C SER A 89 -2.24 6.44 2.83
N HIS A 90 -2.67 6.58 1.58
CA HIS A 90 -4.08 6.83 1.26
C HIS A 90 -4.91 5.54 1.24
N TYR A 91 -4.26 4.41 1.00
CA TYR A 91 -4.90 3.11 0.84
C TYR A 91 -4.09 2.06 1.58
N LEU A 92 -4.78 1.15 2.26
CA LEU A 92 -4.22 -0.09 2.79
C LEU A 92 -4.94 -1.25 2.15
N LEU A 93 -4.20 -2.21 1.60
CA LEU A 93 -4.76 -3.46 1.09
C LEU A 93 -4.41 -4.58 2.07
N LEU A 94 -5.41 -5.07 2.80
CA LEU A 94 -5.22 -6.04 3.87
C LEU A 94 -5.59 -7.43 3.37
N MET A 95 -4.59 -8.31 3.26
CA MET A 95 -4.80 -9.73 2.93
C MET A 95 -4.90 -10.57 4.20
N ARG A 96 -5.36 -11.82 4.05
CA ARG A 96 -5.45 -12.77 5.16
C ARG A 96 -4.08 -13.00 5.81
N ASN A 97 -3.95 -12.57 7.07
CA ASN A 97 -2.78 -12.85 7.91
C ASN A 97 -3.21 -13.48 9.25
N PRO A 98 -3.18 -14.82 9.38
CA PRO A 98 -3.58 -15.51 10.61
C PRO A 98 -2.77 -15.12 11.85
N ALA A 99 -1.46 -14.91 11.69
CA ALA A 99 -0.58 -14.46 12.78
C ALA A 99 -0.76 -12.97 13.13
N GLY A 100 -1.38 -12.20 12.22
CA GLY A 100 -1.59 -10.76 12.32
C GLY A 100 -2.90 -10.33 12.98
N ALA A 101 -3.69 -11.23 13.57
CA ALA A 101 -5.03 -10.90 14.08
C ALA A 101 -5.04 -9.72 15.08
N LEU A 102 -4.02 -9.62 15.94
CA LEU A 102 -3.88 -8.48 16.85
C LEU A 102 -3.60 -7.17 16.08
N GLN A 103 -2.75 -7.22 15.05
CA GLN A 103 -2.46 -6.06 14.21
C GLN A 103 -3.73 -5.53 13.54
N ILE A 104 -4.57 -6.43 13.00
CA ILE A 104 -5.86 -6.05 12.39
C ILE A 104 -6.78 -5.39 13.43
N ARG A 105 -6.87 -5.94 14.65
CA ARG A 105 -7.65 -5.33 15.74
C ARG A 105 -7.14 -3.95 16.14
N THR A 106 -5.82 -3.78 16.26
CA THR A 106 -5.22 -2.47 16.57
C THR A 106 -5.51 -1.47 15.45
N LEU A 107 -5.39 -1.87 14.19
CA LEU A 107 -5.70 -1.01 13.04
C LEU A 107 -7.17 -0.60 13.04
N ALA A 108 -8.09 -1.54 13.29
CA ALA A 108 -9.52 -1.28 13.38
C ALA A 108 -9.82 -0.19 14.42
N SER A 109 -9.22 -0.29 15.62
CA SER A 109 -9.41 0.70 16.68
C SER A 109 -8.78 2.06 16.37
N HIS A 110 -7.69 2.11 15.61
CA HIS A 110 -7.10 3.38 15.19
C HIS A 110 -7.92 4.09 14.10
N LEU A 111 -8.43 3.33 13.12
CA LEU A 111 -9.13 3.92 11.96
C LEU A 111 -10.64 4.09 12.20
N PHE A 112 -11.24 3.23 13.02
CA PHE A 112 -12.67 3.17 13.30
C PHE A 112 -12.94 3.02 14.81
N PRO A 113 -12.51 3.96 15.67
CA PRO A 113 -12.51 3.79 17.13
C PRO A 113 -13.88 3.42 17.74
N SER A 114 -14.97 4.00 17.23
CA SER A 114 -16.34 3.68 17.68
C SER A 114 -16.99 2.54 16.89
N ARG A 115 -16.31 1.99 15.88
CA ARG A 115 -16.84 1.04 14.89
C ARG A 115 -15.86 -0.08 14.55
N SER A 116 -14.96 -0.45 15.47
CA SER A 116 -13.96 -1.51 15.24
C SER A 116 -14.61 -2.84 14.88
N LYS A 117 -15.77 -3.17 15.48
CA LYS A 117 -16.50 -4.40 15.18
C LYS A 117 -16.91 -4.48 13.71
N TYR A 118 -17.45 -3.39 13.16
CA TYR A 118 -17.81 -3.28 11.74
C TYR A 118 -16.60 -3.52 10.83
N PHE A 119 -15.45 -2.91 11.15
CA PHE A 119 -14.22 -3.13 10.39
C PHE A 119 -13.77 -4.60 10.42
N LEU A 120 -13.81 -5.24 11.59
CA LEU A 120 -13.39 -6.63 11.77
C LEU A 120 -14.30 -7.61 11.03
N GLU A 121 -15.61 -7.36 11.02
CA GLU A 121 -16.59 -8.13 10.24
C GLU A 121 -16.32 -7.99 8.73
N ALA A 122 -16.09 -6.76 8.24
CA ALA A 122 -15.73 -6.51 6.85
C ALA A 122 -14.43 -7.23 6.44
N TYR A 123 -13.39 -7.16 7.27
CA TYR A 123 -12.13 -7.87 7.03
C TYR A 123 -12.34 -9.40 7.01
N SER A 124 -13.12 -9.93 7.95
CA SER A 124 -13.37 -11.37 8.03
C SER A 124 -14.11 -11.89 6.80
N ASP A 125 -15.11 -11.16 6.29
CA ASP A 125 -15.83 -11.55 5.08
C ASP A 125 -14.96 -11.38 3.83
N ALA A 126 -14.25 -10.26 3.70
CA ALA A 126 -13.41 -9.96 2.54
C ALA A 126 -12.20 -10.91 2.40
N THR A 127 -11.79 -11.57 3.49
CA THR A 127 -10.63 -12.48 3.54
C THR A 127 -11.01 -13.94 3.83
N LYS A 128 -12.30 -14.29 3.72
CA LYS A 128 -12.79 -15.66 3.96
C LYS A 128 -12.18 -16.67 2.99
N ASP A 129 -12.07 -16.26 1.72
CA ASP A 129 -11.54 -17.07 0.63
C ASP A 129 -10.04 -16.85 0.43
N ASN A 130 -9.38 -17.79 -0.24
CA ASN A 130 -7.97 -17.65 -0.58
C ASN A 130 -7.76 -16.43 -1.48
N PHE A 131 -6.66 -15.71 -1.23
CA PHE A 131 -6.31 -14.45 -1.93
C PHE A 131 -7.31 -13.29 -1.74
N GLY A 132 -8.30 -13.44 -0.86
CA GLY A 132 -9.20 -12.36 -0.46
C GLY A 132 -8.47 -11.21 0.22
N TYR A 133 -8.99 -10.00 0.03
CA TYR A 133 -8.40 -8.77 0.55
C TYR A 133 -9.48 -7.75 0.92
N LEU A 134 -9.18 -6.90 1.90
CA LEU A 134 -9.94 -5.70 2.21
C LEU A 134 -9.14 -4.45 1.79
N LEU A 135 -9.67 -3.66 0.87
CA LEU A 135 -9.21 -2.30 0.63
C LEU A 135 -9.79 -1.39 1.72
N VAL A 136 -8.88 -0.74 2.45
CA VAL A 136 -9.18 0.35 3.37
C VAL A 136 -8.73 1.66 2.73
N ASP A 137 -9.70 2.47 2.32
CA ASP A 137 -9.50 3.79 1.74
C ASP A 137 -9.62 4.86 2.84
N ILE A 138 -8.49 5.50 3.12
CA ILE A 138 -8.35 6.56 4.11
C ILE A 138 -8.02 7.90 3.45
N HIS A 139 -8.22 8.01 2.13
CA HIS A 139 -8.06 9.27 1.43
C HIS A 139 -9.09 10.29 1.94
N PRO A 140 -8.68 11.55 2.23
CA PRO A 140 -9.55 12.53 2.89
C PRO A 140 -10.79 12.91 2.07
N SER A 141 -10.74 12.78 0.75
CA SER A 141 -11.89 13.06 -0.13
C SER A 141 -12.84 11.88 -0.31
N THR A 142 -12.51 10.69 0.22
CA THR A 142 -13.35 9.50 0.02
C THR A 142 -14.56 9.54 0.96
N PRO A 143 -15.79 9.42 0.41
CA PRO A 143 -17.00 9.29 1.22
C PRO A 143 -16.89 8.14 2.22
N GLU A 144 -17.40 8.35 3.42
CA GLU A 144 -17.28 7.39 4.52
C GLU A 144 -17.80 5.98 4.16
N LEU A 145 -18.88 5.92 3.38
CA LEU A 145 -19.51 4.68 2.90
C LEU A 145 -18.63 3.89 1.93
N LEU A 146 -17.62 4.52 1.31
CA LEU A 146 -16.75 3.87 0.31
C LEU A 146 -15.40 3.46 0.89
N ARG A 147 -15.20 3.59 2.21
CA ARG A 147 -13.90 3.35 2.85
C ARG A 147 -13.48 1.90 2.90
N LEU A 148 -14.43 0.96 2.99
CA LEU A 148 -14.14 -0.49 3.09
C LEU A 148 -14.70 -1.21 1.88
N ARG A 149 -13.82 -1.80 1.05
CA ARG A 149 -14.21 -2.45 -0.22
C ARG A 149 -13.42 -3.72 -0.48
N THR A 150 -13.97 -4.63 -1.27
CA THR A 150 -13.25 -5.76 -1.87
C THR A 150 -13.70 -5.96 -3.32
N HIS A 151 -13.01 -6.82 -4.07
CA HIS A 151 -13.23 -7.08 -5.50
C HIS A 151 -13.16 -5.79 -6.35
N ILE A 152 -12.07 -5.04 -6.20
CA ILE A 152 -11.85 -3.77 -6.91
C ILE A 152 -11.19 -3.96 -8.29
N TYR A 153 -10.69 -5.15 -8.60
CA TYR A 153 -10.03 -5.42 -9.87
C TYR A 153 -11.07 -5.77 -10.94
N ARG A 154 -10.83 -5.33 -12.18
CA ARG A 154 -11.77 -5.55 -13.30
C ARG A 154 -11.89 -7.00 -13.72
N ASP A 155 -10.84 -7.78 -13.49
CA ASP A 155 -10.77 -9.19 -13.85
C ASP A 155 -11.35 -10.11 -12.76
N ASP A 156 -11.80 -9.54 -11.63
CA ASP A 156 -12.60 -10.29 -10.68
C ASP A 156 -13.97 -10.57 -11.33
N GLU A 157 -14.36 -11.84 -11.45
CA GLU A 157 -15.71 -12.22 -11.90
C GLU A 157 -16.80 -11.66 -10.95
N ASN A 158 -16.40 -11.29 -9.74
CA ASN A 158 -17.24 -10.76 -8.70
C ASN A 158 -17.38 -9.23 -8.80
N LYS A 159 -18.61 -8.74 -8.55
CA LYS A 159 -18.85 -7.31 -8.39
C LYS A 159 -18.13 -6.77 -7.16
N THR A 160 -17.65 -5.53 -7.24
CA THR A 160 -17.12 -4.80 -6.08
C THR A 160 -18.13 -4.79 -4.95
N ILE A 161 -17.68 -5.23 -3.78
CA ILE A 161 -18.46 -5.22 -2.55
C ILE A 161 -18.04 -4.02 -1.72
N VAL A 162 -19.02 -3.26 -1.24
CA VAL A 162 -18.83 -2.13 -0.34
C VAL A 162 -19.42 -2.50 1.01
N TYR A 163 -18.63 -2.41 2.07
CA TYR A 163 -19.12 -2.64 3.43
C TYR A 163 -19.67 -1.33 3.99
N ILE A 164 -20.87 -1.38 4.55
CA ILE A 164 -21.59 -0.23 5.10
C ILE A 164 -21.86 -0.51 6.59
N PRO A 165 -21.63 0.48 7.49
CA PRO A 165 -21.99 0.31 8.89
C PRO A 165 -23.51 0.15 9.06
N LYS A 166 -23.92 -0.73 9.98
CA LYS A 166 -25.32 -0.88 10.39
C LYS A 166 -25.82 0.31 11.19
#